data_AF-A0A3R6JLA3-F1
#
_entry.id   AF-A0A3R6JLA3-F1
#
_cell.length_a   1.000
_cell.length_b   1.000
_cell.length_c   1.000
_cell.angle_alpha   90.00
_cell.angle_beta   90.00
_cell.angle_gamma   90.00
#
_symmetry.space_group_name_H-M   'P 1'
#
loop_
_entity.id
_entity.type
_entity.pdbx_description
1 polymer ?
#
loop_
_entity_poly.entity_id
_entity_poly.type
_entity_poly.pdbx_seq_one_letter_code
_entity_poly.pdbx_strand_id
1 'polypeptide(L)'
;MYQNCCKKCGSIALHTEVKGNNTGLYCDDCGAWVKWLGKDEFRAFEHSMREATKEENESVDKYIQSISKQTGVNLFDTSTIVERLERFVEVIDKEIDCEYEKRPISVEDNIRKNAYCYALEKCKTAIGNILDGREFNDLGE
;
A
#
# COMPACT_ATOMS: atom_id res chain seq x y z
N MET A 1 -30.50 -12.91 -11.59
CA MET A 1 -30.32 -11.47 -11.32
C MET A 1 -29.56 -10.88 -12.50
N TYR A 2 -30.08 -9.82 -13.13
CA TYR A 2 -29.38 -9.16 -14.24
C TYR A 2 -28.22 -8.36 -13.66
N GLN A 3 -26.99 -8.85 -13.80
CA GLN A 3 -25.80 -8.10 -13.41
C GLN A 3 -25.46 -7.17 -14.57
N ASN A 4 -25.59 -5.86 -14.35
CA ASN A 4 -25.20 -4.87 -15.35
C ASN A 4 -23.67 -4.91 -15.45
N CYS A 5 -23.15 -5.57 -16.48
CA CYS A 5 -21.73 -5.54 -16.83
C CYS A 5 -21.55 -4.88 -18.20
N CYS A 6 -20.42 -4.22 -18.38
CA CYS A 6 -20.04 -3.65 -19.66
C CYS A 6 -19.79 -4.77 -20.67
N LYS A 7 -20.53 -4.78 -21.78
CA LYS A 7 -20.36 -5.78 -22.84
C LYS A 7 -19.04 -5.65 -23.61
N LYS A 8 -18.36 -4.50 -23.50
CA LYS A 8 -17.11 -4.22 -24.21
C LYS A 8 -15.89 -4.76 -23.47
N CYS A 9 -15.78 -4.51 -22.16
CA CYS A 9 -14.61 -4.89 -21.35
C CYS A 9 -14.94 -5.86 -20.21
N GLY A 10 -16.20 -6.19 -19.96
CA GLY A 10 -16.62 -7.08 -18.88
C GLY A 10 -16.69 -6.41 -17.50
N SER A 11 -16.31 -5.13 -17.39
CA SER A 11 -16.31 -4.43 -16.11
C SER A 11 -17.70 -4.27 -15.49
N ILE A 12 -17.75 -4.27 -14.17
CA ILE A 12 -18.93 -3.93 -13.36
C ILE A 12 -18.89 -2.50 -12.82
N ALA A 13 -17.77 -1.78 -13.03
CA ALA A 13 -17.64 -0.37 -12.68
C ALA A 13 -18.40 0.47 -13.70
N LEU A 14 -19.53 1.01 -13.27
CA LEU A 14 -20.46 1.76 -14.10
C LEU A 14 -20.80 3.08 -13.41
N HIS A 15 -21.11 4.10 -14.20
CA HIS A 15 -21.59 5.39 -13.74
C HIS A 15 -22.78 5.88 -14.58
N THR A 16 -23.47 6.89 -14.10
CA THR A 16 -24.59 7.52 -14.80
C THR A 16 -24.25 8.91 -15.28
N GLU A 17 -24.62 9.23 -16.53
CA GLU A 17 -24.54 10.59 -17.08
C GLU A 17 -25.92 11.06 -17.55
N VAL A 18 -26.23 12.33 -17.30
CA VAL A 18 -27.45 12.98 -17.80
C VAL A 18 -27.17 13.60 -19.17
N LYS A 19 -27.95 13.22 -20.18
CA LYS A 19 -27.90 13.81 -21.54
C LYS A 19 -29.30 14.25 -21.96
N GLY A 20 -29.55 15.56 -21.82
CA GLY A 20 -30.88 16.14 -22.02
C GLY A 20 -31.85 15.63 -20.97
N ASN A 21 -32.96 15.04 -21.40
CA ASN A 21 -33.99 14.49 -20.51
C ASN A 21 -33.75 13.02 -20.11
N ASN A 22 -32.70 12.39 -20.62
CA ASN A 22 -32.42 10.97 -20.38
C ASN A 22 -31.16 10.79 -19.53
N THR A 23 -31.17 9.77 -18.67
CA THR A 23 -30.00 9.33 -17.91
C THR A 23 -29.45 8.04 -18.52
N GLY A 24 -28.20 8.06 -18.95
CA GLY A 24 -27.52 6.90 -19.53
C GLY A 24 -26.59 6.25 -18.52
N LEU A 25 -26.45 4.92 -18.62
CA LEU A 25 -25.48 4.12 -17.90
C LEU A 25 -24.25 3.90 -18.79
N TYR A 26 -23.07 4.16 -18.24
CA TYR A 26 -21.79 4.09 -18.92
C TYR A 26 -20.81 3.26 -18.10
N CYS A 27 -19.77 2.74 -18.74
CA CYS A 27 -18.69 2.02 -18.08
C CYS A 27 -17.57 2.98 -17.69
N ASP A 28 -17.15 2.93 -16.43
CA ASP A 28 -16.06 3.76 -15.91
C ASP A 28 -14.71 3.41 -16.58
N ASP A 29 -14.44 2.12 -16.78
CA ASP A 29 -13.12 1.69 -17.28
C ASP A 29 -12.88 1.98 -18.76
N CYS A 30 -13.92 1.94 -19.60
CA CYS A 30 -13.76 2.04 -21.05
C CYS A 30 -14.65 3.08 -21.73
N GLY A 31 -15.44 3.83 -20.94
CA GLY A 31 -16.35 4.88 -21.41
C GLY A 31 -17.52 4.40 -22.28
N ALA A 32 -17.70 3.08 -22.43
CA ALA A 32 -18.73 2.55 -23.32
C ALA A 32 -20.14 2.82 -22.77
N TRP A 33 -21.02 3.28 -23.64
CA TRP A 33 -22.46 3.37 -23.34
C TRP A 33 -23.04 1.96 -23.21
N VAL A 34 -23.82 1.74 -22.14
CA VAL A 34 -24.45 0.46 -21.84
C VAL A 34 -25.93 0.47 -22.21
N LYS A 35 -26.70 1.41 -21.62
CA LYS A 35 -28.14 1.59 -21.88
C LYS A 35 -28.66 2.92 -21.36
N TRP A 36 -29.86 3.32 -21.78
CA TRP A 36 -30.65 4.32 -21.07
C TRP A 36 -31.32 3.71 -19.84
N LEU A 37 -31.39 4.47 -18.75
CA LEU A 37 -32.04 4.05 -17.50
C LEU A 37 -33.42 4.67 -17.39
N GLY A 38 -34.42 3.82 -17.12
CA GLY A 38 -35.72 4.28 -16.64
C GLY A 38 -35.64 4.82 -15.20
N LYS A 39 -36.70 5.49 -14.74
CA LYS A 39 -36.75 6.12 -13.40
C LYS A 39 -36.49 5.14 -12.26
N ASP A 40 -37.06 3.94 -12.33
CA ASP A 40 -36.90 2.92 -11.29
C ASP A 40 -35.54 2.23 -11.37
N GLU A 41 -35.01 2.02 -12.58
CA GLU A 41 -33.65 1.48 -12.75
C GLU A 41 -32.58 2.45 -12.24
N PHE A 42 -32.77 3.75 -12.50
CA PHE A 42 -31.88 4.79 -11.99
C PHE A 42 -31.88 4.81 -10.45
N ARG A 43 -33.07 4.77 -9.82
CA ARG A 43 -33.19 4.69 -8.35
C ARG A 43 -32.54 3.44 -7.76
N ALA A 44 -32.74 2.29 -8.39
CA ALA A 44 -32.13 1.04 -7.94
C ALA A 44 -30.59 1.09 -8.06
N PHE A 45 -30.10 1.71 -9.14
CA PHE A 45 -28.66 1.90 -9.36
C PHE A 45 -28.05 2.82 -8.30
N GLU A 46 -28.64 4.00 -8.05
CA GLU A 46 -28.16 4.91 -6.99
C GLU A 46 -28.13 4.24 -5.62
N HIS A 47 -29.17 3.47 -5.28
CA HIS A 47 -29.21 2.74 -4.01
C HIS A 47 -28.10 1.67 -3.92
N SER A 48 -27.75 1.03 -5.04
CA SER A 48 -26.66 0.03 -5.08
C SER A 48 -25.27 0.67 -4.96
N MET A 49 -25.13 1.93 -5.37
CA MET A 49 -23.89 2.71 -5.32
C MET A 49 -23.75 3.53 -4.02
N ARG A 50 -24.60 3.27 -3.01
CA ARG A 50 -24.50 3.98 -1.73
C ARG A 50 -23.11 3.77 -1.13
N GLU A 51 -22.58 4.82 -0.53
CA GLU A 51 -21.38 4.69 0.29
C GLU A 51 -21.67 3.76 1.48
N ALA A 52 -20.66 2.97 1.86
CA ALA A 52 -20.72 2.14 3.05
C ALA A 52 -20.83 3.06 4.29
N THR A 53 -21.66 2.69 5.26
CA THR A 53 -21.75 3.46 6.49
C THR A 53 -20.48 3.28 7.33
N LYS A 54 -20.27 4.17 8.31
CA LYS A 54 -19.14 4.06 9.24
C LYS A 54 -19.16 2.72 9.97
N GLU A 55 -20.34 2.26 10.39
CA GLU A 55 -20.53 1.00 11.10
C GLU A 55 -20.20 -0.21 10.21
N GLU A 56 -20.55 -0.16 8.93
CA GLU A 56 -20.22 -1.21 7.97
C GLU A 56 -18.72 -1.29 7.73
N ASN A 57 -18.05 -0.14 7.53
CA ASN A 57 -16.60 -0.06 7.39
C ASN A 57 -15.89 -0.58 8.65
N GLU A 58 -16.32 -0.17 9.85
CA GLU A 58 -15.75 -0.67 11.12
C GLU A 58 -15.90 -2.18 11.31
N SER A 59 -17.03 -2.75 10.86
CA SER A 59 -17.28 -4.20 10.92
C SER A 59 -16.31 -4.96 10.00
N VAL A 60 -16.12 -4.45 8.78
CA VAL A 60 -15.13 -4.99 7.82
C VAL A 60 -13.72 -4.88 8.38
N ASP A 61 -13.34 -3.73 8.93
CA ASP A 61 -12.00 -3.51 9.52
C ASP A 61 -11.71 -4.50 10.65
N LYS A 62 -12.67 -4.70 11.57
CA LYS A 62 -12.55 -5.68 12.66
C LYS A 62 -12.38 -7.09 12.11
N TYR A 63 -13.10 -7.45 11.06
CA TYR A 63 -12.97 -8.76 10.42
C TYR A 63 -11.58 -8.94 9.79
N ILE A 64 -11.10 -7.96 9.02
CA ILE A 64 -9.75 -7.98 8.41
C ILE A 64 -8.67 -8.08 9.50
N GLN A 65 -8.81 -7.33 10.60
CA GLN A 65 -7.89 -7.42 11.75
C GLN A 65 -7.88 -8.82 12.36
N SER A 66 -9.03 -9.48 12.47
CA SER A 66 -9.12 -10.85 13.01
C SER A 66 -8.35 -11.86 12.15
N ILE A 67 -8.45 -11.75 10.82
CA ILE A 67 -7.70 -12.59 9.86
C ILE A 67 -6.20 -12.28 9.96
N SER A 68 -5.85 -11.00 10.00
CA SER A 68 -4.45 -10.54 10.06
C SER A 68 -3.75 -11.09 11.30
N LYS A 69 -4.43 -11.06 12.46
CA LYS A 69 -3.91 -11.62 13.72
C LYS A 69 -3.68 -13.13 13.66
N GLN A 70 -4.57 -13.86 12.98
CA GLN A 70 -4.47 -15.32 12.87
C GLN A 70 -3.39 -15.78 11.90
N THR A 71 -3.21 -15.05 10.80
CA THR A 71 -2.32 -15.43 9.69
C THR A 71 -0.93 -14.79 9.75
N GLY A 72 -0.79 -13.70 10.51
CA GLY A 72 0.43 -12.88 10.52
C GLY A 72 0.59 -11.97 9.29
N VAL A 73 -0.39 -11.97 8.38
CA VAL A 73 -0.42 -11.09 7.20
C VAL A 73 -1.05 -9.77 7.59
N ASN A 74 -0.35 -8.65 7.41
CA ASN A 74 -0.93 -7.33 7.64
C ASN A 74 -1.51 -6.77 6.33
N LEU A 75 -2.84 -6.91 6.17
CA LEU A 75 -3.56 -6.42 4.98
C LEU A 75 -3.66 -4.88 4.92
N PHE A 76 -3.38 -4.19 6.03
CA PHE A 76 -3.29 -2.73 6.10
C PHE A 76 -1.86 -2.21 5.90
N ASP A 77 -0.87 -3.09 5.90
CA ASP A 77 0.50 -2.74 5.55
C ASP A 77 0.61 -2.75 4.03
N THR A 78 0.15 -1.67 3.39
CA THR A 78 0.40 -1.44 1.97
C THR A 78 1.88 -1.18 1.69
N SER A 79 2.73 -1.12 2.72
CA SER A 79 4.14 -0.85 2.49
C SER A 79 4.80 -2.02 1.80
N THR A 80 5.35 -1.73 0.63
CA THR A 80 6.10 -2.71 -0.15
C THR A 80 7.31 -3.22 0.66
N ILE A 81 7.84 -4.39 0.31
CA ILE A 81 9.08 -4.89 0.93
C ILE A 81 10.22 -3.87 0.79
N VAL A 82 10.22 -3.10 -0.30
CA VAL A 82 11.13 -1.99 -0.57
C VAL A 82 10.99 -0.91 0.52
N GLU A 83 9.80 -0.37 0.74
CA GLU A 83 9.55 0.65 1.77
C GLU A 83 9.92 0.16 3.19
N ARG A 84 9.72 -1.13 3.48
CA ARG A 84 10.10 -1.71 4.76
C ARG A 84 11.62 -1.76 4.94
N LEU A 85 12.35 -2.09 3.88
CA LEU A 85 13.81 -2.12 3.87
C LEU A 85 14.41 -0.72 3.90
N GLU A 86 13.81 0.24 3.19
CA GLU A 86 14.20 1.66 3.25
C GLU A 86 14.08 2.22 4.67
N ARG A 87 12.93 2.01 5.33
CA ARG A 87 12.78 2.40 6.76
C ARG A 87 13.77 1.71 7.67
N PHE A 88 14.14 0.46 7.36
CA PHE A 88 15.14 -0.26 8.15
C PHE A 88 16.53 0.35 7.98
N VAL A 89 16.90 0.77 6.77
CA VAL A 89 18.14 1.51 6.50
C VAL A 89 18.16 2.84 7.26
N GLU A 90 17.07 3.61 7.24
CA GLU A 90 16.97 4.87 8.00
C GLU A 90 17.18 4.67 9.51
N VAL A 91 16.65 3.58 10.07
CA VAL A 91 16.84 3.23 11.48
C VAL A 91 18.29 2.87 11.79
N ILE A 92 18.97 2.16 10.89
CA ILE A 92 20.41 1.86 11.04
C ILE A 92 21.23 3.15 11.06
N ASP A 93 20.97 4.06 10.12
CA ASP A 93 21.65 5.36 10.07
C ASP A 93 21.49 6.14 11.37
N LYS A 94 20.26 6.23 11.86
CA LYS A 94 19.97 6.90 13.13
C LYS A 94 20.70 6.26 14.31
N GLU A 95 20.79 4.94 14.36
CA GLU A 95 21.49 4.22 15.44
C GLU A 95 23.00 4.49 15.40
N ILE A 96 23.60 4.52 14.20
CA ILE A 96 25.01 4.89 13.99
C ILE A 96 25.27 6.31 14.50
N ASP A 97 24.45 7.28 14.09
CA ASP A 97 24.53 8.67 14.55
C ASP A 97 24.42 8.75 16.08
N CYS A 98 23.44 8.07 16.66
CA CYS A 98 23.23 8.03 18.12
C CYS A 98 24.43 7.44 18.87
N GLU A 99 25.13 6.44 18.32
CA GLU A 99 26.33 5.88 18.96
C GLU A 99 27.53 6.82 18.85
N TYR A 100 27.67 7.55 17.73
CA TYR A 100 28.74 8.54 17.54
C TYR A 100 28.55 9.83 18.34
N GLU A 101 27.32 10.22 18.66
CA GLU A 101 27.05 11.34 19.57
C GLU A 101 27.55 11.08 21.00
N LYS A 102 27.60 9.81 21.42
CA LYS A 102 28.06 9.42 22.76
C LYS A 102 29.57 9.55 22.86
N ARG A 103 30.06 10.51 23.66
CA ARG A 103 31.50 10.63 23.94
C ARG A 103 32.08 9.30 24.46
N PRO A 104 33.21 8.84 23.93
CA PRO A 104 33.86 7.63 24.38
C PRO A 104 34.38 7.79 25.81
N ILE A 105 34.18 6.77 26.63
CA ILE A 105 34.62 6.77 28.05
C ILE A 105 36.09 6.35 28.16
N SER A 106 36.56 5.51 27.22
CA SER A 106 37.94 5.07 27.12
C SER A 106 38.33 4.81 25.65
N VAL A 107 39.61 4.47 25.43
CA VAL A 107 40.12 4.06 24.11
C VAL A 107 39.45 2.76 23.66
N GLU A 108 39.25 1.81 24.57
CA GLU A 108 38.59 0.54 24.30
C GLU A 108 37.11 0.74 23.93
N ASP A 109 36.40 1.65 24.62
CA ASP A 109 35.03 2.02 24.26
C ASP A 109 34.98 2.66 22.86
N ASN A 110 35.97 3.50 22.52
CA ASN A 110 36.05 4.07 21.18
C ASN A 110 36.25 3.00 20.09
N ILE A 111 37.14 2.02 20.32
CA ILE A 111 37.37 0.90 19.41
C ILE A 111 36.08 0.07 19.25
N ARG A 112 35.40 -0.25 20.37
CA ARG A 112 34.13 -0.99 20.37
C ARG A 112 33.06 -0.26 19.55
N LYS A 113 32.90 1.06 19.76
CA LYS A 113 31.95 1.90 19.03
C LYS A 113 32.23 1.88 17.53
N ASN A 114 33.47 2.10 17.13
CA ASN A 114 33.85 2.08 15.72
C ASN A 114 33.58 0.71 15.08
N ALA A 115 33.88 -0.38 15.78
CA ALA A 115 33.61 -1.73 15.27
C ALA A 115 32.10 -2.00 15.13
N TYR A 116 31.30 -1.55 16.09
CA TYR A 116 29.83 -1.66 16.07
C TYR A 116 29.23 -0.87 14.90
N CYS A 117 29.57 0.41 14.77
CA CYS A 117 29.07 1.26 13.69
C CYS A 117 29.53 0.74 12.32
N TYR A 118 30.76 0.24 12.20
CA TYR A 118 31.26 -0.35 10.95
C TYR A 118 30.47 -1.59 10.53
N ALA A 119 30.10 -2.46 11.48
CA ALA A 119 29.26 -3.62 11.19
C ALA A 119 27.86 -3.21 10.74
N LEU A 120 27.28 -2.18 11.37
CA LEU A 120 25.99 -1.62 10.97
C LEU A 120 26.04 -1.00 9.56
N GLU A 121 27.10 -0.25 9.23
CA GLU A 121 27.27 0.36 7.91
C GLU A 121 27.36 -0.71 6.81
N LYS A 122 28.00 -1.86 7.10
CA LYS A 122 28.01 -3.01 6.18
C LYS A 122 26.63 -3.57 5.94
N CYS A 123 25.83 -3.75 7.00
CA CYS A 123 24.45 -4.22 6.86
C CYS A 123 23.61 -3.25 6.06
N LYS A 124 23.73 -1.94 6.33
CA LYS A 124 23.06 -0.88 5.57
C LYS A 124 23.45 -0.94 4.09
N THR A 125 24.73 -1.05 3.78
CA THR A 125 25.24 -1.13 2.40
C THR A 125 24.68 -2.37 1.68
N ALA A 126 24.69 -3.53 2.34
CA ALA A 126 24.16 -4.77 1.76
C ALA A 126 22.67 -4.68 1.44
N ILE A 127 21.89 -4.01 2.29
CA ILE A 127 20.46 -3.79 2.06
C ILE A 127 20.24 -2.75 0.96
N GLY A 128 21.05 -1.69 0.91
CA GLY A 128 21.05 -0.72 -0.18
C GLY A 128 21.32 -1.39 -1.54
N ASN A 129 22.26 -2.31 -1.62
CA ASN A 129 22.52 -3.09 -2.83
C ASN A 129 21.30 -3.90 -3.27
N ILE A 130 20.62 -4.59 -2.33
CA ILE A 130 19.40 -5.34 -2.63
C ILE A 130 18.29 -4.42 -3.15
N LEU A 131 18.13 -3.23 -2.55
CA LEU A 131 17.17 -2.22 -2.99
C LEU A 131 17.47 -1.70 -4.40
N ASP A 132 18.75 -1.55 -4.75
CA ASP A 132 19.22 -1.17 -6.08
C ASP A 132 19.15 -2.32 -7.11
N GLY A 133 18.72 -3.52 -6.71
CA GLY A 133 18.66 -4.71 -7.56
C GLY A 133 20.03 -5.37 -7.83
N ARG A 134 21.05 -5.07 -7.01
CA ARG A 134 22.38 -5.68 -7.04
C ARG A 134 22.49 -6.82 -6.01
N GLU A 135 23.55 -7.63 -6.12
CA GLU A 135 23.86 -8.63 -5.09
C GLU A 135 24.28 -7.97 -3.78
N PHE A 136 23.95 -8.58 -2.64
CA PHE A 136 24.17 -7.97 -1.32
C PHE A 136 25.65 -7.70 -1.01
N ASN A 137 26.56 -8.44 -1.64
CA ASN A 137 28.00 -8.36 -1.49
C ASN A 137 28.69 -7.56 -2.60
N ASP A 138 27.93 -6.89 -3.46
CA ASP A 138 28.46 -6.06 -4.53
C ASP A 138 29.26 -4.88 -3.95
N LEU A 139 30.51 -4.73 -4.43
CA LEU A 139 31.45 -3.70 -4.01
C LEU A 139 31.46 -2.48 -4.95
N GLY A 140 30.63 -2.49 -6.00
CA GLY A 140 30.49 -1.37 -6.93
C GLY A 140 31.68 -1.23 -7.89
N GLU A 141 32.00 -2.29 -8.64
CA GLU A 141 32.89 -2.22 -9.82
C GLU A 141 32.24 -1.51 -11.02
#